data_AF-A0A956MJY6-F1
#
_entry.id   AF-A0A956MJY6-F1
#
_cell.length_a   1.000
_cell.length_b   1.000
_cell.length_c   1.000
_cell.angle_alpha   90.00
_cell.angle_beta   90.00
_cell.angle_gamma   90.00
#
_symmetry.space_group_name_H-M   'P 1'
#
loop_
_entity.id
_entity.type
_entity.pdbx_description
1 polymer ?
#
loop_
_entity_poly.entity_id
_entity_poly.type
_entity_poly.pdbx_seq_one_letter_code
_entity_poly.pdbx_strand_id
1 'polypeptide(L)'
;VGLPGMTSAFRWLSGGPRHAPSRFEFTIAGAVLKEEIYELSADLPGQRYRARYRALEPALGVLEYDAVLDARPGDGPGTVLETVREVRLVPGSPPDLLVGMIAGEMQSLKAHFAGGA
;
A
#
# COMPACT_ATOMS: atom_id res chain seq x y z
N VAL A 1 -0.31 6.27 -2.62
CA VAL A 1 0.97 6.47 -1.93
C VAL A 1 0.91 5.52 -0.76
N GLY A 2 1.57 4.37 -0.85
CA GLY A 2 1.25 3.24 0.02
C GLY A 2 2.04 1.96 -0.25
N LEU A 3 3.22 2.07 -0.88
CA LEU A 3 4.22 1.02 -0.85
C LEU A 3 5.55 1.60 -0.38
N PRO A 4 6.38 0.79 0.31
CA PRO A 4 7.71 1.20 0.72
C PRO A 4 8.53 1.81 -0.42
N GLY A 5 9.08 3.00 -0.18
CA GLY A 5 9.95 3.71 -1.14
C GLY A 5 9.23 4.54 -2.20
N MET A 6 7.89 4.64 -2.18
CA MET A 6 7.13 5.46 -3.15
C MET A 6 7.12 6.96 -2.85
N THR A 7 7.61 7.40 -1.69
CA THR A 7 7.81 8.82 -1.39
C THR A 7 9.15 9.04 -0.71
N SER A 8 9.68 10.25 -0.86
CA SER A 8 10.83 10.72 -0.08
C SER A 8 10.54 10.86 1.43
N ALA A 9 9.26 10.85 1.82
CA ALA A 9 8.80 10.93 3.20
C ALA A 9 8.53 9.55 3.83
N PHE A 10 8.82 8.46 3.13
CA PHE A 10 8.65 7.11 3.64
C PHE A 10 9.73 6.77 4.67
N ARG A 11 9.35 6.18 5.80
CA ARG A 11 10.27 5.71 6.84
C ARG A 11 9.80 4.40 7.46
N TRP A 12 10.71 3.42 7.58
CA TRP A 12 10.49 2.25 8.42
C TRP A 12 10.56 2.64 9.90
N LEU A 13 9.53 2.26 10.67
CA LEU A 13 9.48 2.41 12.12
C LEU A 13 10.01 1.15 12.82
N SER A 14 9.76 -0.02 12.24
CA SER A 14 10.31 -1.31 12.67
C SER A 14 10.22 -2.35 11.54
N GLY A 15 11.08 -3.37 11.59
CA GLY A 15 11.07 -4.46 10.61
C GLY A 15 11.66 -4.04 9.25
N GLY A 16 11.06 -4.51 8.17
CA GLY A 16 11.48 -4.18 6.81
C GLY A 16 10.69 -4.94 5.73
N PRO A 17 11.02 -4.72 4.44
CA PRO A 17 10.19 -5.13 3.31
C PRO A 17 9.99 -6.64 3.12
N ARG A 18 10.73 -7.48 3.86
CA ARG A 18 10.66 -8.95 3.79
C ARG A 18 10.23 -9.61 5.10
N HIS A 19 9.71 -8.83 6.04
CA HIS A 19 9.31 -9.33 7.35
C HIS A 19 7.88 -8.89 7.68
N ALA A 20 7.15 -9.76 8.38
CA ALA A 20 5.90 -9.41 9.04
C ALA A 20 6.02 -9.81 10.53
N PRO A 21 5.62 -8.97 11.49
CA PRO A 21 5.10 -7.61 11.26
C PRO A 21 6.21 -6.60 10.93
N SER A 22 5.90 -5.62 10.09
CA SER A 22 6.76 -4.46 9.82
C SER A 22 5.95 -3.17 9.80
N ARG A 23 6.45 -2.12 10.45
CA ARG A 23 5.75 -0.84 10.59
C ARG A 23 6.45 0.26 9.85
N PHE A 24 5.69 1.13 9.21
CA PHE A 24 6.23 2.25 8.47
C PHE A 24 5.30 3.44 8.57
N GLU A 25 5.84 4.61 8.23
CA GLU A 25 5.08 5.82 8.07
C GLU A 25 5.43 6.52 6.76
N PHE A 26 4.50 7.34 6.28
CA PHE A 26 4.73 8.23 5.16
C PHE A 26 3.80 9.43 5.25
N THR A 27 4.20 10.54 4.62
CA THR A 27 3.38 11.76 4.56
C THR A 27 2.63 11.83 3.23
N ILE A 28 1.32 12.08 3.30
CA ILE A 28 0.47 12.39 2.15
C ILE A 28 -0.52 13.50 2.51
N ALA A 29 -0.70 14.47 1.61
CA ALA A 29 -1.60 15.61 1.79
C ALA A 29 -1.39 16.35 3.14
N GLY A 30 -0.14 16.41 3.62
CA GLY A 30 0.23 17.03 4.90
C GLY A 30 -0.07 16.19 6.16
N ALA A 31 -0.66 15.01 6.01
CA ALA A 31 -0.89 14.08 7.12
C ALA A 31 0.14 12.95 7.12
N VAL A 32 0.54 12.53 8.32
CA VAL A 32 1.39 11.35 8.51
C VAL A 32 0.48 10.13 8.68
N LEU A 33 0.65 9.14 7.82
CA LEU A 33 -0.01 7.85 7.93
C LEU A 33 0.98 6.86 8.51
N LYS A 34 0.51 6.03 9.44
CA LYS A 34 1.29 4.93 10.03
C LYS A 34 0.58 3.63 9.75
N GLU A 35 1.30 2.70 9.16
CA GLU A 35 0.77 1.42 8.72
C GLU A 35 1.65 0.27 9.18
N GLU A 36 1.06 -0.92 9.26
CA GLU A 36 1.75 -2.16 9.56
C GLU A 36 1.43 -3.19 8.49
N ILE A 37 2.48 -3.77 7.91
CA ILE A 37 2.41 -5.05 7.20
C ILE A 37 2.32 -6.12 8.27
N TYR A 38 1.14 -6.72 8.45
CA TYR A 38 0.93 -7.71 9.49
C TYR A 38 0.91 -9.15 8.95
N GLU A 39 0.76 -9.32 7.64
CA GLU A 39 0.87 -10.60 6.95
C GLU A 39 1.66 -10.41 5.65
N LEU A 40 2.58 -11.33 5.39
CA LEU A 40 3.39 -11.36 4.18
C LEU A 40 3.53 -12.80 3.71
N SER A 41 3.04 -13.10 2.53
CA SER A 41 3.32 -14.34 1.81
C SER A 41 4.10 -14.00 0.56
N ALA A 42 5.40 -14.24 0.60
CA ALA A 42 6.27 -14.12 -0.55
C ALA A 42 6.69 -15.53 -0.95
N ASP A 43 6.01 -16.10 -1.94
CA ASP A 43 6.56 -17.25 -2.64
C ASP A 43 7.65 -16.76 -3.61
N LEU A 44 8.63 -17.62 -3.88
CA LEU A 44 9.88 -17.38 -4.62
C LEU A 44 9.78 -16.48 -5.86
N PRO A 45 10.90 -15.93 -6.37
CA PRO A 45 10.92 -15.12 -7.60
C PRO A 45 10.12 -15.78 -8.74
N GLY A 46 9.11 -15.07 -9.25
CA GLY A 46 8.19 -15.57 -10.28
C GLY A 46 6.85 -16.12 -9.77
N GLN A 47 6.59 -16.10 -8.46
CA GLN A 47 5.33 -16.55 -7.88
C GLN A 47 4.46 -15.39 -7.35
N ARG A 48 3.32 -15.76 -6.74
CA ARG A 48 2.38 -14.84 -6.11
C ARG A 48 3.01 -14.20 -4.88
N TYR A 49 3.01 -12.89 -4.85
CA TYR A 49 3.31 -12.09 -3.67
C TYR A 49 2.00 -11.55 -3.10
N ARG A 50 1.78 -11.72 -1.81
CA ARG A 50 0.66 -11.09 -1.12
C ARG A 50 1.11 -10.47 0.20
N ALA A 51 0.60 -9.28 0.46
CA ALA A 51 0.83 -8.56 1.70
C ALA A 51 -0.49 -8.02 2.24
N ARG A 52 -0.66 -8.05 3.56
CA ARG A 52 -1.79 -7.42 4.24
C ARG A 52 -1.33 -6.27 5.12
N TYR A 53 -2.04 -5.16 5.02
CA TYR A 53 -1.72 -3.89 5.66
C TYR A 53 -2.86 -3.47 6.55
N ARG A 54 -2.53 -2.81 7.66
CA ARG A 54 -3.50 -2.10 8.48
C ARG A 54 -2.99 -0.73 8.90
N ALA A 55 -3.90 0.23 9.07
CA ALA A 55 -3.56 1.48 9.73
C ALA A 55 -3.32 1.24 11.23
N LEU A 56 -2.33 1.93 11.78
CA LEU A 56 -2.03 1.91 13.22
C LEU A 56 -2.76 3.02 13.98
N GLU A 57 -3.06 4.12 13.29
CA GLU A 57 -3.71 5.32 13.85
C GLU A 57 -4.70 5.89 12.82
N PRO A 58 -5.83 6.47 13.26
CA PRO A 58 -6.74 7.19 12.36
C PRO A 58 -6.07 8.35 11.66
N ALA A 59 -6.33 8.52 10.36
CA ALA A 59 -5.78 9.60 9.55
C ALA A 59 -6.68 9.92 8.36
N LEU A 60 -6.72 11.19 7.94
CA LEU A 60 -7.47 11.63 6.74
C LEU A 60 -8.95 11.20 6.72
N GLY A 61 -9.60 11.16 7.88
CA GLY A 61 -11.00 10.72 8.00
C GLY A 61 -11.20 9.20 7.90
N VAL A 62 -10.12 8.41 7.85
CA VAL A 62 -10.13 6.94 7.95
C VAL A 62 -9.91 6.54 9.40
N LEU A 63 -10.86 5.79 9.96
CA LEU A 63 -10.82 5.23 11.31
C LEU A 63 -10.08 3.90 11.37
N GLU A 64 -10.40 3.02 10.42
CA GLU A 64 -9.83 1.68 10.30
C GLU A 64 -9.57 1.42 8.81
N TYR A 65 -8.50 0.69 8.52
CA TYR A 65 -8.06 0.36 7.19
C TYR A 65 -7.45 -1.03 7.21
N ASP A 66 -7.94 -1.91 6.34
CA ASP A 66 -7.30 -3.18 5.99
C ASP A 66 -7.09 -3.21 4.48
N ALA A 67 -5.94 -3.67 4.02
CA ALA A 67 -5.72 -3.87 2.60
C ALA A 67 -5.00 -5.17 2.32
N VAL A 68 -5.32 -5.73 1.17
CA VAL A 68 -4.61 -6.82 0.53
C VAL A 68 -3.96 -6.28 -0.72
N LEU A 69 -2.66 -6.47 -0.86
CA LEU A 69 -1.93 -6.35 -2.11
C LEU A 69 -1.62 -7.74 -2.61
N ASP A 70 -1.97 -8.04 -3.85
CA ASP A 70 -1.72 -9.31 -4.50
C ASP A 70 -1.02 -9.05 -5.84
N ALA A 71 0.21 -9.52 -5.98
CA ALA A 71 0.95 -9.46 -7.23
C ALA A 71 1.17 -10.89 -7.73
N ARG A 72 0.79 -11.17 -8.98
CA ARG A 72 0.91 -12.49 -9.57
C ARG A 72 1.33 -12.40 -11.05
N PRO A 73 1.92 -13.45 -11.62
CA PRO A 73 2.08 -13.53 -13.06
C PRO A 73 0.73 -13.35 -13.77
N GLY A 74 0.72 -12.56 -14.84
CA GLY A 74 -0.39 -12.51 -15.79
C GLY A 74 -0.27 -13.61 -16.84
N ASP A 75 -1.28 -13.71 -17.70
CA ASP A 75 -1.31 -14.71 -18.79
C ASP A 75 -0.31 -14.41 -19.93
N GLY A 76 0.45 -13.32 -19.83
CA GLY A 76 1.48 -12.87 -20.77
C GLY A 76 2.72 -12.35 -20.05
N PRO A 77 3.58 -11.55 -20.71
CA PRO A 77 4.86 -11.07 -20.15
C PRO A 77 4.70 -9.98 -19.06
N GLY A 78 3.61 -9.98 -18.30
CA GLY A 78 3.27 -8.95 -17.33
C GLY A 78 2.94 -9.49 -15.95
N THR A 79 2.96 -8.60 -14.97
CA THR A 79 2.48 -8.86 -13.61
C THR A 79 1.08 -8.26 -13.47
N VAL A 80 0.14 -9.06 -12.96
CA VAL A 80 -1.15 -8.56 -12.50
C VAL A 80 -0.98 -8.11 -11.06
N LEU A 81 -1.27 -6.84 -10.81
CA LEU A 81 -1.34 -6.28 -9.47
C LEU A 81 -2.80 -6.00 -9.12
N GLU A 82 -3.27 -6.61 -8.05
CA GLU A 82 -4.59 -6.38 -7.48
C GLU A 82 -4.43 -5.78 -6.08
N THR A 83 -5.23 -4.76 -5.78
CA THR A 83 -5.33 -4.21 -4.43
C THR A 83 -6.78 -4.12 -4.03
N VAL A 84 -7.09 -4.66 -2.86
CA VAL A 84 -8.41 -4.56 -2.23
C VAL A 84 -8.21 -3.83 -0.92
N ARG A 85 -9.08 -2.85 -0.63
CA ARG A 85 -9.02 -2.04 0.58
C ARG A 85 -10.39 -2.00 1.23
N GLU A 86 -10.46 -2.39 2.49
CA GLU A 86 -11.61 -2.19 3.36
C GLU A 86 -11.32 -1.01 4.26
N VAL A 87 -12.22 -0.03 4.27
CA VAL A 87 -12.04 1.22 5.02
C VAL A 87 -13.27 1.53 5.84
N ARG A 88 -13.03 2.00 7.06
CA ARG A 88 -14.04 2.62 7.90
C ARG A 88 -13.78 4.11 7.94
N LEU A 89 -14.74 4.91 7.50
CA LEU A 89 -14.62 6.37 7.46
C LEU A 89 -15.34 7.03 8.63
N VAL A 90 -14.88 8.23 9.01
CA VAL A 90 -15.64 9.13 9.89
C VAL A 90 -16.95 9.48 9.18
N PRO A 91 -18.12 9.44 9.86
CA PRO A 91 -19.39 9.79 9.25
C PRO A 91 -19.37 11.15 8.53
N GLY A 92 -19.87 11.20 7.29
CA GLY A 92 -19.87 12.41 6.47
C GLY A 92 -18.57 12.72 5.75
N SER A 93 -17.51 11.91 5.93
CA SER A 93 -16.28 12.07 5.15
C SER A 93 -16.48 11.65 3.70
N PRO A 94 -16.05 12.48 2.73
CA PRO A 94 -16.17 12.13 1.31
C PRO A 94 -15.17 11.01 0.95
N PRO A 95 -15.61 9.92 0.31
CA PRO A 95 -14.71 8.84 -0.11
C PRO A 95 -13.75 9.26 -1.22
N ASP A 96 -14.03 10.35 -1.93
CA ASP A 96 -13.27 10.81 -3.11
C ASP A 96 -11.80 11.10 -2.80
N LEU A 97 -11.49 11.56 -1.58
CA LEU A 97 -10.11 11.78 -1.16
C LEU A 97 -9.32 10.45 -1.18
N LEU A 98 -9.91 9.40 -0.60
CA LEU A 98 -9.31 8.07 -0.57
C LEU A 98 -9.20 7.47 -1.98
N VAL A 99 -10.23 7.62 -2.80
CA VAL A 99 -10.21 7.18 -4.20
C VAL A 99 -9.08 7.86 -4.98
N GLY A 100 -8.91 9.17 -4.80
CA GLY A 100 -7.80 9.92 -5.40
C GLY A 100 -6.43 9.44 -4.93
N MET A 101 -6.27 9.15 -3.64
CA MET A 101 -5.03 8.60 -3.08
C MET A 101 -4.66 7.24 -3.68
N ILE A 102 -5.64 6.34 -3.84
CA ILE A 102 -5.46 5.02 -4.44
C ILE A 102 -5.10 5.16 -5.93
N ALA A 103 -5.81 6.03 -6.66
CA ALA A 103 -5.53 6.30 -8.06
C ALA A 103 -4.11 6.81 -8.29
N GLY A 104 -3.65 7.77 -7.47
CA GLY A 104 -2.28 8.29 -7.53
C GLY A 104 -1.22 7.24 -7.18
N GLU A 105 -1.53 6.30 -6.30
CA GLU A 105 -0.67 5.14 -6.03
C GLU A 105 -0.49 4.26 -7.25
N MET A 106 -1.59 3.88 -7.89
CA MET A 106 -1.56 3.02 -9.07
C MET A 106 -0.83 3.68 -10.23
N GLN A 107 -0.98 5.01 -10.40
CA GLN A 107 -0.20 5.76 -11.38
C GLN A 107 1.30 5.74 -11.07
N SER A 108 1.69 5.92 -9.81
CA SER A 108 3.09 5.91 -9.39
C SER A 108 3.73 4.53 -9.58
N LEU A 109 2.98 3.45 -9.31
CA LEU A 109 3.42 2.08 -9.58
C LEU A 109 3.61 1.81 -11.07
N LYS A 110 2.63 2.21 -11.89
CA LYS A 110 2.76 2.12 -13.35
C LYS A 110 4.00 2.85 -13.85
N ALA A 111 4.26 4.06 -13.34
CA ALA A 111 5.45 4.82 -13.70
C ALA A 111 6.75 4.12 -13.28
N HIS A 112 6.80 3.57 -12.06
CA HIS A 112 7.97 2.82 -11.57
C HIS A 112 8.31 1.62 -12.48
N PHE A 113 7.30 0.84 -12.89
CA PHE A 113 7.52 -0.32 -13.77
C PHE A 113 7.72 0.06 -15.25
N ALA A 114 7.13 1.17 -15.72
CA ALA A 114 7.33 1.66 -17.08
C ALA A 114 8.69 2.36 -17.28
N GLY A 115 9.29 2.87 -16.20
CA GLY A 115 10.54 3.63 -16.23
C GLY A 115 11.77 2.84 -16.63
N GLY A 116 11.72 1.50 -16.61
CA GLY A 116 12.83 0.61 -16.98
C GLY A 116 14.04 0.75 -16.05
N ALA A 117 14.36 -0.32 -15.32
CA ALA A 117 15.72 -0.51 -14.83
C ALA A 117 16.59 -1.07 -15.95
#